data_AF-A0A6I7Q762-F1
#
_entry.id   AF-A0A6I7Q762-F1
#
_cell.length_a   1.000
_cell.length_b   1.000
_cell.length_c   1.000
_cell.angle_alpha   90.00
_cell.angle_beta   90.00
_cell.angle_gamma   90.00
#
_symmetry.space_group_name_H-M   'P 1'
#
loop_
_entity.id
_entity.type
_entity.pdbx_description
1 polymer ?
#
loop_
_entity_poly.entity_id
_entity_poly.type
_entity_poly.pdbx_seq_one_letter_code
_entity_poly.pdbx_strand_id
1 'polypeptide(L)' 'MLHRHLNHQRFTLAAIDDVISRGRWQDWAALRRAVLADRSLLDKVERVCAPYTADPYAQRHHFWMHYVREHRPAS' A
#
# COMPACT_ATOMS: atom_id res chain seq x y z
N MET A 1 12.90 9.51 26.38
CA MET A 1 13.37 9.73 25.00
C MET A 1 12.65 8.73 24.10
N LEU A 2 11.96 9.22 23.06
CA LEU A 2 11.04 8.44 22.22
C LEU A 2 11.79 7.64 21.15
N HIS A 3 12.03 6.35 21.37
CA HIS A 3 12.53 5.45 20.32
C HIS A 3 11.35 4.86 19.52
N ARG A 4 10.67 5.73 18.76
CA ARG A 4 9.42 5.46 18.02
C ARG A 4 9.65 4.88 16.62
N HIS A 5 10.66 4.01 16.43
CA HIS A 5 11.08 3.58 15.08
C HIS A 5 11.36 2.08 14.87
N LEU A 6 11.12 1.23 15.86
CA LEU A 6 11.36 -0.22 15.69
C LEU A 6 10.13 -1.03 15.22
N ASN A 7 8.98 -0.41 14.92
CA ASN A 7 7.76 -1.14 14.50
C ASN A 7 7.36 -1.02 13.01
N HIS A 8 8.02 -0.16 12.21
CA HIS A 8 7.60 0.10 10.81
C HIS A 8 8.28 -0.78 9.74
N GLN A 9 9.09 -1.77 10.13
CA GLN A 9 9.84 -2.61 9.17
C GLN A 9 8.99 -3.68 8.45
N ARG A 10 7.68 -3.80 8.73
CA ARG A 10 6.82 -4.84 8.13
C ARG A 10 6.30 -4.52 6.72
N PHE A 11 6.32 -3.25 6.30
CA PHE A 11 5.83 -2.83 4.98
C PHE A 11 6.91 -2.03 4.23
N THR A 12 7.92 -2.75 3.74
CA THR A 12 8.83 -2.25 2.70
C THR A 12 8.08 -2.18 1.36
N LEU A 13 8.61 -1.44 0.38
CA LEU A 13 7.99 -1.34 -0.95
C LEU A 13 7.85 -2.73 -1.61
N ALA A 14 8.88 -3.56 -1.52
CA ALA A 14 8.86 -4.93 -2.05
C ALA A 14 7.83 -5.83 -1.34
N ALA A 15 7.69 -5.69 -0.02
CA ALA A 15 6.67 -6.45 0.72
C ALA A 15 5.25 -6.02 0.35
N ILE A 16 5.02 -4.71 0.14
CA ILE A 16 3.73 -4.20 -0.32
C ILE A 16 3.44 -4.72 -1.74
N ASP A 17 4.42 -4.66 -2.64
CA ASP A 17 4.27 -5.18 -4.00
C ASP A 17 3.96 -6.69 -4.03
N ASP A 18 4.65 -7.49 -3.20
CA ASP A 18 4.37 -8.92 -3.06
C ASP A 18 2.95 -9.18 -2.54
N VAL A 19 2.49 -8.42 -1.54
CA VAL A 19 1.11 -8.51 -1.01
C VAL A 19 0.08 -8.20 -2.09
N ILE A 20 0.29 -7.11 -2.84
CA ILE A 20 -0.62 -6.69 -3.92
C ILE A 20 -0.63 -7.76 -5.02
N SER A 21 0.55 -8.17 -5.48
CA SER A 21 0.73 -9.12 -6.56
C SER A 21 0.17 -10.50 -6.24
N ARG A 22 0.35 -11.02 -5.02
CA ARG A 22 -0.17 -12.34 -4.61
C ARG A 22 -1.68 -12.38 -4.45
N GLY A 23 -2.33 -11.24 -4.19
CA GLY A 23 -3.79 -11.16 -4.17
C GLY A 23 -4.47 -11.95 -3.02
N ARG A 24 -3.73 -12.35 -1.98
CA ARG A 24 -4.29 -13.13 -0.87
C ARG A 24 -5.15 -12.22 0.01
N TRP A 25 -6.39 -12.64 0.26
CA TRP A 25 -7.36 -11.87 1.04
C TRP A 25 -6.83 -11.43 2.41
N GLN A 26 -6.16 -12.33 3.14
CA GLN A 26 -5.63 -12.04 4.47
C GLN A 26 -4.52 -10.98 4.42
N ASP A 27 -3.65 -11.05 3.42
CA ASP A 27 -2.56 -10.10 3.22
C ASP A 27 -3.11 -8.72 2.84
N TRP A 28 -4.13 -8.66 1.98
CA TRP A 28 -4.83 -7.43 1.62
C TRP A 28 -5.55 -6.79 2.81
N ALA A 29 -6.23 -7.60 3.63
CA ALA A 29 -6.87 -7.13 4.86
C ALA A 29 -5.86 -6.61 5.89
N ALA A 30 -4.66 -7.22 5.97
CA ALA A 30 -3.58 -6.74 6.82
C ALA A 30 -3.01 -5.41 6.31
N LEU A 31 -2.73 -5.29 5.01
CA LEU A 31 -2.26 -4.05 4.39
C LEU A 31 -3.28 -2.92 4.58
N ARG A 32 -4.57 -3.18 4.36
CA ARG A 32 -5.64 -2.19 4.60
C ARG A 32 -5.67 -1.73 6.06
N ARG A 33 -5.62 -2.65 7.02
CA ARG A 33 -5.59 -2.29 8.45
C ARG A 33 -4.36 -1.44 8.80
N ALA A 34 -3.20 -1.79 8.24
CA ALA A 34 -1.98 -1.04 8.45
C ALA A 34 -2.07 0.38 7.89
N VAL A 35 -2.60 0.53 6.66
CA VAL A 35 -2.83 1.84 6.02
C VAL A 35 -3.81 2.71 6.80
N LEU A 36 -4.86 2.13 7.39
CA LEU A 36 -5.80 2.86 8.23
C LEU A 36 -5.18 3.31 9.57
N ALA A 37 -4.26 2.52 10.12
CA ALA A 37 -3.55 2.85 11.36
C ALA A 37 -2.41 3.87 11.14
N ASP A 38 -1.78 3.83 9.97
CA ASP A 38 -0.66 4.69 9.60
C ASP A 38 -0.80 5.13 8.14
N ARG A 39 -1.29 6.36 7.95
CA ARG A 39 -1.54 6.93 6.62
C ARG A 39 -0.26 7.15 5.81
N SER A 40 0.94 7.17 6.43
CA SER A 40 2.20 7.25 5.68
C SER A 40 2.45 6.02 4.79
N LEU A 41 1.76 4.90 5.08
CA LEU A 41 1.79 3.73 4.22
C LEU A 41 1.04 3.93 2.90
N LEU A 42 0.10 4.90 2.81
CA LEU A 42 -0.54 5.24 1.52
C LEU A 42 0.49 5.72 0.51
N ASP A 43 1.47 6.53 0.92
CA ASP A 43 2.51 7.03 0.01
C ASP A 43 3.38 5.89 -0.54
N LYS A 44 3.59 4.84 0.28
CA LYS A 44 4.31 3.63 -0.17
C LYS A 44 3.49 2.80 -1.14
N VAL A 45 2.19 2.64 -0.87
CA VAL A 45 1.26 1.95 -1.78
C VAL A 45 1.18 2.70 -3.11
N GLU A 46 1.07 4.03 -3.09
CA GLU A 46 1.10 4.88 -4.28
C GLU A 46 2.38 4.64 -5.09
N ARG A 47 3.53 4.69 -4.43
CA ARG A 47 4.83 4.47 -5.06
C ARG A 47 4.97 3.08 -5.68
N VAL A 48 4.41 2.05 -5.05
CA VAL A 48 4.38 0.68 -5.59
C VAL A 48 3.46 0.58 -6.79
N CYS A 49 2.30 1.23 -6.77
CA CYS A 49 1.33 1.13 -7.85
C CYS A 49 1.64 2.04 -9.06
N ALA A 50 2.37 3.14 -8.87
CA ALA A 50 2.62 4.14 -9.92
C ALA A 50 3.27 3.56 -11.21
N PRO A 51 4.27 2.66 -11.15
CA PRO A 51 4.86 2.04 -12.35
C PRO A 51 3.88 1.20 -13.18
N TYR A 52 2.79 0.71 -12.57
CA TYR A 52 1.82 -0.19 -13.20
C TYR A 52 0.64 0.54 -13.86
N THR A 53 0.62 1.87 -13.81
CA THR A 53 -0.50 2.68 -14.34
C THR A 53 -0.72 2.50 -15.85
N ALA A 54 0.32 2.20 -16.61
CA ALA A 54 0.25 1.96 -18.05
C ALA A 54 0.03 0.48 -18.43
N ASP A 55 0.12 -0.45 -17.48
CA ASP A 55 -0.05 -1.87 -17.72
C ASP A 55 -1.53 -2.27 -17.55
N PRO A 56 -2.26 -2.60 -18.64
CA PRO A 56 -3.68 -2.96 -18.55
C PRO A 56 -3.93 -4.29 -17.82
N TYR A 57 -2.90 -5.11 -17.62
CA TYR A 57 -3.02 -6.40 -16.95
C TYR A 57 -2.74 -6.32 -15.43
N ALA A 58 -2.25 -5.18 -14.94
CA ALA A 58 -1.94 -4.94 -13.54
C ALA A 58 -3.17 -4.52 -12.69
N GLN A 59 -4.29 -5.23 -12.87
CA GLN A 59 -5.59 -4.89 -12.24
C GLN A 59 -5.52 -4.77 -10.70
N ARG A 60 -4.67 -5.58 -10.05
CA ARG A 60 -4.49 -5.53 -8.59
C ARG A 60 -3.84 -4.21 -8.16
N HIS A 61 -2.82 -3.76 -8.87
CA HIS A 61 -2.16 -2.48 -8.63
C HIS A 61 -3.07 -1.31 -8.96
N HIS A 62 -3.90 -1.42 -10.01
CA HIS A 62 -4.94 -0.42 -10.30
C HIS A 62 -5.95 -0.30 -9.16
N PHE A 63 -6.44 -1.42 -8.63
CA PHE A 63 -7.34 -1.41 -7.47
C PHE A 63 -6.74 -0.65 -6.28
N TRP A 64 -5.49 -0.94 -5.94
CA TRP A 64 -4.81 -0.25 -4.83
C TRP A 64 -4.48 1.21 -5.14
N MET A 65 -4.24 1.58 -6.40
CA MET A 65 -4.11 2.98 -6.82
C MET A 65 -5.42 3.74 -6.66
N HIS A 66 -6.56 3.14 -7.03
CA HIS A 66 -7.89 3.72 -6.76
C HIS A 66 -8.12 3.88 -5.26
N TYR A 67 -7.80 2.86 -4.46
CA TYR A 67 -7.90 2.92 -3.02
C TYR A 67 -7.10 4.10 -2.43
N VAL A 68 -5.85 4.30 -2.89
CA VAL A 68 -5.02 5.45 -2.48
C VAL A 68 -5.70 6.78 -2.81
N ARG A 69 -6.20 6.93 -4.05
CA ARG A 69 -6.85 8.16 -4.51
C ARG A 69 -8.10 8.50 -3.70
N GLU A 70 -8.91 7.51 -3.36
CA GLU A 70 -10.10 7.69 -2.52
C GLU A 70 -9.77 8.06 -1.07
N HIS A 71 -8.60 7.63 -0.58
CA HIS A 71 -8.21 7.75 0.82
C HIS A 71 -7.20 8.86 1.09
N ARG A 72 -6.77 9.61 0.06
CA ARG A 72 -6.11 10.89 0.23
C ARG A 72 -7.15 11.99 0.39
N PRO A 73 -7.06 12.84 1.44
CA PRO A 73 -7.86 14.05 1.47
C PRO A 73 -7.49 14.92 0.25
N ALA A 74 -8.50 15.47 -0.43
CA ALA A 74 -8.27 16.56 -1.38
C ALA A 74 -7.51 17.66 -0.63
N SER A 75 -6.33 18.02 -1.13
CA SER A 75 -5.58 19.17 -0.61
C SER A 75 -6.32 20.47 -0.89
#